data_AF-A0A662U9A3-F1
#
_entry.id   AF-A0A662U9A3-F1
#
_cell.length_a   1.000
_cell.length_b   1.000
_cell.length_c   1.000
_cell.angle_alpha   90.00
_cell.angle_beta   90.00
_cell.angle_gamma   90.00
#
_symmetry.space_group_name_H-M   'P 1'
#
loop_
_entity.id
_entity.type
_entity.pdbx_description
1 polymer ?
#
loop_
_entity_poly.entity_id
_entity_poly.type
_entity_poly.pdbx_seq_one_letter_code
_entity_poly.pdbx_strand_id
1 'polypeptide(L)' 'MKRDYRLYVDDILEALKKIERYVESLGFDEFSKDEKTVDAVIRNFEIIGEATKRIPEKV' A
#
# COMPACT_ATOMS: atom_id res chain seq x y z
N MET A 1 -21.20 10.43 9.27
CA MET A 1 -21.36 9.87 7.91
C MET A 1 -20.41 8.69 7.78
N LYS A 2 -20.88 7.49 7.42
CA LYS A 2 -20.02 6.31 7.24
C LYS A 2 -19.27 6.47 5.91
N ARG A 3 -17.93 6.39 5.92
CA ARG A 3 -17.12 6.43 4.69
C ARG A 3 -17.53 5.24 3.81
N ASP A 4 -17.73 5.48 2.53
CA ASP A 4 -18.05 4.43 1.55
C ASP A 4 -16.89 3.44 1.48
N TYR A 5 -17.19 2.14 1.52
CA TYR A 5 -16.14 1.12 1.54
C TYR A 5 -15.29 1.14 0.27
N ARG A 6 -15.86 1.63 -0.84
CA ARG A 6 -15.17 1.79 -2.13
C ARG A 6 -13.96 2.73 -2.02
N LEU A 7 -14.04 3.73 -1.14
CA LEU A 7 -12.91 4.63 -0.89
C LEU A 7 -11.73 3.93 -0.20
N TYR A 8 -11.95 2.86 0.55
CA TYR A 8 -10.85 2.05 1.11
C TYR A 8 -10.23 1.15 0.04
N VAL A 9 -11.02 0.70 -0.95
CA VAL A 9 -10.49 -0.01 -2.12
C VAL A 9 -9.60 0.93 -2.94
N ASP A 10 -10.01 2.19 -3.11
CA ASP A 10 -9.21 3.21 -3.78
C ASP A 10 -7.89 3.48 -3.02
N ASP A 11 -7.93 3.60 -1.69
CA ASP A 11 -6.74 3.76 -0.84
C ASP A 11 -5.74 2.59 -1.06
N ILE A 12 -6.25 1.35 -1.13
CA ILE A 12 -5.43 0.14 -1.40
C ILE A 12 -4.81 0.23 -2.79
N LEU A 13 -5.59 0.58 -3.80
CA LEU A 13 -5.10 0.67 -5.17
C LEU A 13 -4.03 1.75 -5.33
N GLU A 14 -4.19 2.89 -4.65
CA GLU A 14 -3.18 3.95 -4.65
C GLU A 14 -1.88 3.50 -3.95
N ALA A 15 -1.99 2.81 -2.82
CA ALA A 15 -0.84 2.28 -2.09
C ALA A 15 -0.07 1.23 -2.91
N LEU A 16 -0.77 0.32 -3.61
CA LEU A 16 -0.16 -0.65 -4.51
C LEU A 16 0.60 0.04 -5.65
N LYS A 17 -0.01 1.02 -6.32
CA LYS A 17 0.64 1.80 -7.38
C LYS A 17 1.88 2.54 -6.88
N LYS A 18 1.90 3.00 -5.62
CA LYS A 18 3.08 3.62 -5.01
C LYS A 18 4.19 2.59 -4.82
N ILE A 19 3.87 1.42 -4.26
CA ILE A 19 4.83 0.33 -4.08
C ILE A 19 5.46 -0.05 -5.41
N GLU A 20 4.66 -0.30 -6.45
CA GLU A 20 5.14 -0.64 -7.79
C GLU A 20 6.13 0.41 -8.32
N ARG A 21 5.77 1.69 -8.27
CA ARG A 21 6.66 2.79 -8.71
C ARG A 21 7.96 2.90 -7.89
N TYR A 22 7.94 2.53 -6.61
CA TYR A 22 9.14 2.61 -5.78
C TYR A 22 10.14 1.49 -6.07
N VAL A 23 9.65 0.33 -6.50
CA VAL A 23 10.48 -0.86 -6.71
C VAL A 23 10.73 -1.16 -8.19
N GLU A 24 10.04 -0.52 -9.14
CA GLU A 24 10.12 -0.83 -10.58
C GLU A 24 11.54 -0.77 -11.15
N SER A 25 12.39 0.11 -10.61
CA SER A 25 13.76 0.32 -11.08
C SER A 25 14.82 -0.29 -10.16
N LEU A 26 14.43 -1.08 -9.15
CA LEU A 26 15.34 -1.61 -8.14
C LEU A 26 15.41 -3.14 -8.21
N GLY A 27 16.62 -3.68 -8.27
CA GLY A 27 16.87 -5.08 -7.92
C GLY A 27 16.71 -5.32 -6.41
N PHE A 28 16.56 -6.58 -6.00
CA PHE A 28 16.41 -6.93 -4.59
C PHE A 28 17.57 -6.45 -3.70
N ASP A 29 18.81 -6.61 -4.16
CA ASP A 29 20.01 -6.17 -3.42
C ASP A 29 20.09 -4.65 -3.26
N GLU A 30 19.58 -3.89 -4.24
CA GLU A 30 19.51 -2.43 -4.18
C GLU A 30 18.38 -1.99 -3.26
N PHE A 31 17.20 -2.59 -3.41
CA PHE A 31 16.04 -2.35 -2.54
C PHE A 31 16.36 -2.62 -1.07
N SER A 32 16.97 -3.78 -0.77
CA SER A 32 17.29 -4.17 0.62
C SER A 32 18.32 -3.27 1.32
N LYS A 33 19.06 -2.46 0.57
CA LYS A 33 20.05 -1.49 1.09
C LYS A 33 19.51 -0.05 1.11
N ASP A 34 18.41 0.23 0.43
CA ASP A 34 17.74 1.52 0.45
C ASP A 34 16.69 1.55 1.57
N GLU A 35 17.13 1.86 2.79
CA GLU A 35 16.28 1.94 3.98
C GLU A 35 15.06 2.84 3.76
N LYS A 36 15.22 3.96 3.06
CA LYS A 36 14.12 4.89 2.78
C LYS A 36 13.05 4.24 1.92
N THR A 37 13.45 3.51 0.88
CA THR A 37 12.50 2.83 0.00
C THR A 37 11.84 1.65 0.69
N VAL A 38 12.58 0.90 1.53
CA VAL A 38 12.02 -0.14 2.39
C VAL A 38 10.95 0.43 3.32
N ASP A 39 11.25 1.51 4.04
CA ASP A 39 10.29 2.18 4.93
C ASP A 39 9.07 2.69 4.18
N ALA A 40 9.26 3.25 2.98
CA ALA A 40 8.16 3.71 2.14
C ALA A 40 7.25 2.55 1.69
N VAL A 41 7.81 1.39 1.35
CA VAL A 41 7.04 0.19 0.98
C VAL A 41 6.29 -0.35 2.19
N ILE A 42 6.94 -0.49 3.35
CA ILE A 42 6.32 -0.93 4.61
C ILE A 42 5.14 -0.02 4.96
N ARG A 43 5.32 1.31 4.87
CA ARG A 43 4.25 2.27 5.15
C ARG A 43 3.03 2.08 4.24
N ASN A 44 3.23 1.75 2.97
CA ASN A 44 2.11 1.49 2.07
C ASN A 44 1.42 0.15 2.40
N PHE A 45 2.15 -0.87 2.85
CA PHE A 45 1.54 -2.10 3.36
C PHE A 45 0.71 -1.87 4.63
N GLU A 46 1.14 -0.98 5.54
CA GLU A 46 0.33 -0.60 6.70
C GLU A 46 -0.98 0.07 6.29
N ILE A 47 -0.94 0.98 5.31
CA ILE A 47 -2.13 1.66 4.77
C ILE A 47 -3.10 0.63 4.19
N ILE A 48 -2.59 -0.31 3.39
CA ILE A 48 -3.38 -1.41 2.83
C ILE A 48 -4.02 -2.22 3.97
N GLY A 49 -3.23 -2.64 4.96
CA GLY A 49 -3.71 -3.45 6.08
C GLY A 49 -4.75 -2.76 6.98
N GLU A 50 -4.72 -1.43 7.09
CA GLU A 50 -5.78 -0.70 7.80
C GLU A 50 -7.03 -0.53 6.93
N ALA A 51 -6.87 -0.30 5.62
CA ALA A 51 -7.98 -0.17 4.69
C ALA A 51 -8.78 -1.48 4.56
N THR A 52 -8.12 -2.65 4.55
CA THR A 52 -8.81 -3.95 4.47
C THR A 52 -9.80 -4.17 5.62
N LYS A 53 -9.48 -3.72 6.85
CA LYS A 53 -10.37 -3.84 8.03
C LYS A 53 -11.66 -3.04 7.90
N ARG A 54 -11.73 -2.11 6.95
CA ARG A 54 -12.88 -1.22 6.75
C ARG A 54 -13.79 -1.67 5.61
N ILE A 55 -13.37 -2.69 4.85
CA ILE A 55 -14.17 -3.32 3.80
C ILE A 55 -15.11 -4.34 4.46
N PRO A 56 -16.42 -4.32 4.17
CA PRO A 56 -17.35 -5.29 4.72
C PRO A 56 -17.11 -6.68 4.12
N GLU A 57 -17.31 -7.74 4.91
CA GLU A 57 -17.15 -9.13 4.44
C GLU A 57 -18.16 -9.53 3.35
N LYS A 58 -19.27 -8.78 3.23
CA LYS A 58 -20.31 -8.97 2.22
C LYS A 58 -20.73 -7.62 1.68
N VAL A 59 -20.83 -7.53 0.35
CA VAL A 59 -21.28 -6.36 -0.41
C VAL A 59 -22.68 -6.58 -0.93
#